data_AF-A0A329M4I7-F1
#
_entry.id   AF-A0A329M4I7-F1
#
_cell.length_a   1.000
_cell.length_b   1.000
_cell.length_c   1.000
_cell.angle_alpha   90.00
_cell.angle_beta   90.00
_cell.angle_gamma   90.00
#
_symmetry.space_group_name_H-M   'P 1'
#
loop_
_entity.id
_entity.type
_entity.pdbx_description
1 polymer ?
#
loop_
_entity_poly.entity_id
_entity_poly.type
_entity_poly.pdbx_seq_one_letter_code
_entity_poly.pdbx_strand_id
1 'polypeptide(L)'
;MSPTATAASVEASPKERLEVLFDELAELSGQRNAIDGRIVEIVAEIDRDELCGVTGARSVSALVAWKTGCSPANAHTITTIARRLQEFPRCAQGLREGRLSVDQVGVIAARAGAGSDAHYEQLANVATVTQLRTAIKLEPRPDPPPGPEPQGSFTTTATEAGSCYRITLSQLDAAKFDAAVAAHREALIAEWQRDGGAGAGALDQRPPMPNTVEAFLRLVEAGWDAEAARRPHGQQTTVVVHVDVDKPAAALHLGPLLTDAERRYLTCDATAEIWFERHGEVIGAGRTTRLINRRLRRALEHRDRACAVPGCGATRGLHAHHIRHWEDGGPTELTNLVLLCPYHHRLHHRGSLEITGPAHALVITDDAGRVLSPGSLARPPTTPPPTVAPCPGPTGERAQWWWYTPFQPQPPPTPN
;
A
#
# COMPACT_ATOMS: atom_id res chain seq x y z
N MET A 1 74.83 -7.95 -24.39
CA MET A 1 73.49 -8.14 -24.99
C MET A 1 72.74 -9.14 -24.14
N SER A 2 71.72 -8.68 -23.40
CA SER A 2 70.74 -9.53 -22.74
C SER A 2 69.41 -8.78 -22.82
N PRO A 3 68.40 -9.30 -23.54
CA PRO A 3 67.11 -8.66 -23.58
C PRO A 3 66.33 -9.10 -22.32
N THR A 4 65.93 -8.10 -21.54
CA THR A 4 64.93 -8.26 -20.49
C THR A 4 63.61 -8.58 -21.18
N ALA A 5 63.16 -9.84 -21.07
CA ALA A 5 61.83 -10.23 -21.51
C ALA A 5 60.81 -9.61 -20.56
N THR A 6 60.14 -8.56 -21.03
CA THR A 6 58.94 -8.02 -20.41
C THR A 6 57.88 -9.13 -20.45
N ALA A 7 57.53 -9.67 -19.29
CA ALA A 7 56.42 -10.61 -19.17
C ALA A 7 55.14 -9.90 -19.65
N ALA A 8 54.69 -10.26 -20.85
CA ALA A 8 53.41 -9.83 -21.37
C ALA A 8 52.34 -10.36 -20.40
N SER A 9 51.62 -9.45 -19.73
CA SER A 9 50.39 -9.79 -19.04
C SER A 9 49.44 -10.36 -20.08
N VAL A 10 49.23 -11.66 -20.05
CA VAL A 10 48.20 -12.33 -20.85
C VAL A 10 46.86 -11.76 -20.39
N GLU A 11 46.25 -10.89 -21.19
CA GLU A 11 44.89 -10.43 -20.94
C GLU A 11 43.98 -11.67 -20.98
N ALA A 12 43.32 -11.95 -19.86
CA ALA A 12 42.38 -13.05 -19.75
C ALA A 12 41.31 -12.93 -20.84
N SER A 13 40.97 -14.04 -21.48
CA SER A 13 39.91 -14.08 -22.48
C SER A 13 38.58 -13.60 -21.86
N PRO A 14 37.65 -13.07 -22.68
CA PRO A 14 36.33 -12.66 -22.18
C PRO A 14 35.59 -13.75 -21.40
N LYS A 15 35.84 -15.03 -21.75
CA LYS A 15 35.28 -16.19 -21.05
C LYS A 15 35.87 -16.36 -19.65
N GLU A 16 37.19 -16.37 -19.53
CA GLU A 16 37.88 -16.46 -18.22
C GLU A 16 37.52 -15.27 -17.33
N ARG A 17 37.40 -14.07 -17.91
CA ARG A 17 36.95 -12.89 -17.16
C ARG A 17 35.51 -13.04 -16.66
N LEU A 18 34.63 -13.63 -17.45
CA LEU A 18 33.24 -13.86 -17.05
C LEU A 18 33.14 -14.89 -15.93
N GLU A 19 33.93 -15.97 -15.97
CA GLU A 19 33.99 -16.99 -14.91
C GLU A 19 34.39 -16.36 -13.56
N VAL A 20 35.44 -15.52 -13.54
CA VAL A 20 35.86 -14.79 -12.33
C VAL A 20 34.73 -13.87 -11.81
N LEU A 21 34.01 -13.18 -12.70
CA LEU A 21 32.89 -12.33 -12.30
C LEU A 21 31.70 -13.12 -11.77
N PHE A 22 31.47 -14.33 -12.27
CA PHE A 22 30.42 -15.23 -11.77
C PHE A 22 30.76 -15.76 -10.37
N ASP A 23 32.01 -16.11 -10.10
CA ASP A 23 32.45 -16.51 -8.76
C ASP A 23 32.25 -15.35 -7.76
N GLU A 24 32.61 -14.13 -8.14
CA GLU A 24 32.38 -12.93 -7.31
C GLU A 24 30.88 -12.67 -7.08
N LEU A 25 30.05 -12.81 -8.13
CA LEU A 25 28.59 -12.69 -8.00
C LEU A 25 28.01 -13.78 -7.09
N ALA A 26 28.53 -15.00 -7.14
CA ALA A 26 28.09 -16.11 -6.30
C ALA A 26 28.40 -15.85 -4.82
N GLU A 27 29.61 -15.36 -4.51
CA GLU A 27 29.99 -14.97 -3.15
C GLU A 27 29.11 -13.84 -2.62
N LEU A 28 28.97 -12.75 -3.38
CA LEU A 28 28.15 -11.60 -2.98
C LEU A 28 26.66 -11.98 -2.84
N SER A 29 26.17 -12.87 -3.71
CA SER A 29 24.80 -13.37 -3.61
C SER A 29 24.58 -14.19 -2.34
N GLY A 30 25.55 -15.04 -1.97
CA GLY A 30 25.51 -15.80 -0.71
C GLY A 30 25.45 -14.87 0.50
N GLN A 31 26.36 -13.88 0.55
CA GLN A 31 26.40 -12.89 1.63
C GLN A 31 25.10 -12.07 1.71
N ARG A 32 24.58 -11.61 0.55
CA ARG A 32 23.31 -10.88 0.48
C ARG A 32 22.15 -11.71 1.00
N ASN A 33 22.05 -12.97 0.58
CA ASN A 33 20.99 -13.87 1.02
C ASN A 33 21.03 -14.08 2.55
N ALA A 34 22.22 -14.27 3.12
CA ALA A 34 22.39 -14.39 4.57
C ALA A 34 22.01 -13.10 5.32
N ILE A 35 22.35 -11.92 4.78
CA ILE A 35 21.91 -10.62 5.30
C ILE A 35 20.39 -10.50 5.25
N ASP A 36 19.76 -10.85 4.12
CA ASP A 36 18.31 -10.87 3.97
C ASP A 36 17.66 -11.83 4.97
N GLY A 37 18.30 -12.98 5.24
CA GLY A 37 17.90 -13.92 6.30
C GLY A 37 17.88 -13.27 7.68
N ARG A 38 18.94 -12.53 8.03
CA ARG A 38 18.99 -11.80 9.30
C ARG A 38 17.95 -10.68 9.37
N ILE A 39 17.70 -9.98 8.26
CA ILE A 39 16.63 -8.97 8.17
C ILE A 39 15.27 -9.63 8.43
N VAL A 40 14.97 -10.75 7.79
CA VAL A 40 13.73 -11.50 7.98
C VAL A 40 13.55 -11.91 9.45
N GLU A 41 14.60 -12.36 10.14
CA GLU A 41 14.54 -12.70 11.56
C GLU A 41 14.20 -11.50 12.45
N ILE A 42 14.85 -10.35 12.20
CA ILE A 42 14.56 -9.11 12.92
C ILE A 42 13.12 -8.67 12.67
N VAL A 43 12.63 -8.79 11.43
CA VAL A 43 11.24 -8.47 11.10
C VAL A 43 10.26 -9.44 11.76
N ALA A 44 10.62 -10.72 11.89
CA ALA A 44 9.82 -11.72 12.59
C ALA A 44 9.73 -11.42 14.09
N GLU A 45 10.81 -10.91 14.71
CA GLU A 45 10.81 -10.42 16.09
C GLU A 45 9.91 -9.19 16.23
N ILE A 46 10.05 -8.19 15.34
CA ILE A 46 9.20 -6.98 15.33
C ILE A 46 7.70 -7.32 15.20
N ASP A 47 7.34 -8.25 14.30
CA ASP A 47 5.94 -8.64 14.07
C ASP A 47 5.40 -9.47 15.25
N ARG A 48 6.19 -10.39 15.82
CA ARG A 48 5.79 -11.23 16.96
C ARG A 48 5.58 -10.42 18.24
N ASP A 49 6.46 -9.46 18.50
CA ASP A 49 6.46 -8.66 19.73
C ASP A 49 5.63 -7.36 19.56
N GLU A 50 4.90 -7.23 18.46
CA GLU A 50 4.02 -6.10 18.11
C GLU A 50 4.70 -4.71 18.17
N LEU A 51 6.02 -4.68 17.96
CA LEU A 51 6.85 -3.47 18.12
C LEU A 51 6.63 -2.40 17.05
N CYS A 52 5.85 -2.68 16.00
CA CYS A 52 5.53 -1.71 14.96
C CYS A 52 4.71 -0.52 15.47
N GLY A 53 3.88 -0.73 16.51
CA GLY A 53 2.99 0.30 17.04
C GLY A 53 3.75 1.51 17.57
N VAL A 54 4.85 1.26 18.30
CA VAL A 54 5.65 2.31 18.95
C VAL A 54 6.39 3.21 17.97
N THR A 55 6.53 2.80 16.71
CA THR A 55 7.21 3.63 15.69
C THR A 55 6.24 4.54 14.95
N GLY A 56 4.93 4.43 15.19
CA GLY A 56 3.90 5.05 14.37
C GLY A 56 3.84 4.50 12.94
N ALA A 57 4.38 3.31 12.63
CA ALA A 57 4.21 2.76 11.29
C ALA A 57 2.83 2.07 11.15
N ARG A 58 2.17 2.25 10.00
CA ARG A 58 0.81 1.68 9.76
C ARG A 58 0.77 0.15 9.65
N SER A 59 1.92 -0.48 9.43
CA SER A 59 2.11 -1.93 9.35
C SER A 59 3.61 -2.26 9.39
N VAL A 60 3.94 -3.49 9.77
CA VAL A 60 5.34 -3.98 9.76
C VAL A 60 5.97 -3.83 8.38
N SER A 61 5.23 -4.18 7.32
CA SER A 61 5.71 -3.99 5.94
C SER A 61 5.98 -2.51 5.60
N ALA A 62 5.16 -1.57 6.09
CA ALA A 62 5.43 -0.14 5.91
C ALA A 62 6.66 0.33 6.69
N LEU A 63 6.86 -0.19 7.91
CA LEU A 63 8.06 0.06 8.72
C LEU A 63 9.31 -0.44 8.00
N VAL A 64 9.30 -1.68 7.49
CA VAL A 64 10.41 -2.29 6.76
C VAL A 64 10.74 -1.45 5.52
N ALA A 65 9.76 -1.13 4.68
CA ALA A 65 9.99 -0.31 3.49
C ALA A 65 10.65 1.04 3.82
N TRP A 66 10.17 1.70 4.88
CA TRP A 66 10.73 2.97 5.33
C TRP A 66 12.16 2.82 5.85
N LYS A 67 12.42 1.83 6.73
CA LYS A 67 13.70 1.71 7.43
C LYS A 67 14.81 1.08 6.60
N THR A 68 14.48 0.26 5.62
CA THR A 68 15.48 -0.36 4.72
C THR A 68 15.59 0.35 3.38
N GLY A 69 14.67 1.26 3.06
CA GLY A 69 14.63 1.94 1.76
C GLY A 69 14.23 1.04 0.59
N CYS A 70 13.73 -0.18 0.86
CA CYS A 70 13.28 -1.08 -0.20
C CYS A 70 11.87 -0.73 -0.71
N SER A 71 11.49 -1.30 -1.86
CA SER A 71 10.13 -1.12 -2.39
C SER A 71 9.06 -1.71 -1.46
N PRO A 72 7.81 -1.21 -1.49
CA PRO A 72 6.71 -1.81 -0.74
C PRO A 72 6.50 -3.30 -1.06
N ALA A 73 6.74 -3.71 -2.30
CA ALA A 73 6.66 -5.11 -2.71
C ALA A 73 7.73 -5.97 -2.01
N ASN A 74 8.99 -5.51 -1.98
CA ASN A 74 10.06 -6.23 -1.29
C ASN A 74 9.81 -6.31 0.23
N ALA A 75 9.35 -5.20 0.83
CA ALA A 75 9.00 -5.19 2.25
C ALA A 75 7.85 -6.15 2.58
N HIS A 76 6.87 -6.26 1.68
CA HIS A 76 5.79 -7.23 1.82
C HIS A 76 6.30 -8.67 1.72
N THR A 77 7.21 -8.96 0.78
CA THR A 77 7.90 -10.27 0.69
C THR A 77 8.61 -10.62 2.00
N ILE A 78 9.46 -9.73 2.52
CA ILE A 78 10.17 -9.92 3.79
C ILE A 78 9.21 -10.20 4.94
N THR A 79 8.14 -9.39 5.07
CA THR A 79 7.12 -9.55 6.12
C THR A 79 6.36 -10.88 5.98
N THR A 80 6.14 -11.34 4.74
CA THR A 80 5.47 -12.61 4.46
C THR A 80 6.33 -13.80 4.90
N ILE A 81 7.64 -13.76 4.61
CA ILE A 81 8.59 -14.78 5.07
C ILE A 81 8.66 -14.75 6.60
N ALA A 82 8.78 -13.57 7.20
CA ALA A 82 8.87 -13.40 8.65
C ALA A 82 7.70 -14.04 9.41
N ARG A 83 6.48 -13.87 8.92
CA ARG A 83 5.25 -14.45 9.52
C ARG A 83 5.18 -15.97 9.45
N ARG A 84 5.74 -16.55 8.39
CA ARG A 84 5.71 -18.01 8.15
C ARG A 84 7.05 -18.67 8.41
N LEU A 85 7.97 -18.00 9.10
CA LEU A 85 9.33 -18.49 9.32
C LEU A 85 9.35 -19.85 10.03
N GLN A 86 8.41 -20.06 10.97
CA GLN A 86 8.26 -21.31 11.72
C GLN A 86 7.64 -22.44 10.89
N GLU A 87 6.86 -22.10 9.84
CA GLU A 87 6.29 -23.10 8.93
C GLU A 87 7.31 -23.63 7.93
N PHE A 88 8.36 -22.85 7.64
CA PHE A 88 9.41 -23.19 6.66
C PHE A 88 10.84 -23.13 7.24
N PRO A 89 11.16 -23.92 8.28
CA PRO A 89 12.46 -23.86 8.95
C PRO A 89 13.65 -24.22 8.05
N ARG A 90 13.50 -25.13 7.08
CA ARG A 90 14.56 -25.51 6.13
C ARG A 90 14.79 -24.44 5.08
N CYS A 91 13.73 -23.85 4.53
CA CYS A 91 13.87 -22.70 3.63
C CYS A 91 14.50 -21.50 4.36
N ALA A 92 14.10 -21.25 5.60
CA ALA A 92 14.70 -20.23 6.46
C ALA A 92 16.19 -20.49 6.71
N GLN A 93 16.56 -21.76 6.95
CA GLN A 93 17.96 -22.15 7.10
C GLN A 93 18.76 -21.92 5.82
N GLY A 94 18.20 -22.26 4.66
CA GLY A 94 18.82 -21.98 3.37
C GLY A 94 19.05 -20.49 3.12
N LEU A 95 18.14 -19.63 3.59
CA LEU A 95 18.33 -18.18 3.54
C LEU A 95 19.48 -17.73 4.47
N ARG A 96 19.54 -18.22 5.72
CA ARG A 96 20.63 -17.91 6.67
C ARG A 96 22.00 -18.34 6.17
N GLU A 97 22.08 -19.50 5.53
CA GLU A 97 23.30 -20.08 4.97
C GLU A 97 23.69 -19.44 3.63
N GLY A 98 22.89 -18.48 3.12
CA GLY A 98 23.15 -17.79 1.86
C GLY A 98 22.78 -18.60 0.60
N ARG A 99 22.29 -19.83 0.74
CA ARG A 99 21.96 -20.73 -0.37
C ARG A 99 20.68 -20.37 -1.11
N LEU A 100 19.68 -19.84 -0.40
CA LEU A 100 18.39 -19.46 -0.97
C LEU A 100 18.21 -17.94 -0.90
N SER A 101 17.63 -17.35 -1.94
CA SER A 101 17.34 -15.92 -1.95
C SER A 101 16.00 -15.55 -1.31
N VAL A 102 15.88 -14.30 -0.87
CA VAL A 102 14.62 -13.75 -0.35
C VAL A 102 13.47 -13.87 -1.37
N ASP A 103 13.77 -13.81 -2.67
CA ASP A 103 12.76 -13.96 -3.72
C ASP A 103 12.26 -15.41 -3.84
N GLN A 104 13.15 -16.39 -3.70
CA GLN A 104 12.79 -17.81 -3.72
C GLN A 104 11.94 -18.17 -2.49
N VAL A 105 12.45 -17.84 -1.30
CA VAL A 105 11.74 -18.11 -0.04
C VAL A 105 10.44 -17.30 0.05
N GLY A 106 10.43 -16.08 -0.50
CA GLY A 106 9.24 -15.24 -0.58
C GLY A 106 8.10 -15.86 -1.38
N VAL A 107 8.42 -16.50 -2.51
CA VAL A 107 7.43 -17.22 -3.31
C VAL A 107 6.86 -18.44 -2.57
N ILE A 108 7.72 -19.17 -1.86
CA ILE A 108 7.33 -20.33 -1.03
C ILE A 108 6.42 -19.86 0.11
N ALA A 109 6.90 -18.92 0.93
CA ALA A 109 6.15 -18.36 2.05
C ALA A 109 4.82 -17.73 1.61
N ALA A 110 4.72 -17.14 0.42
CA ALA A 110 3.47 -16.53 0.00
C ALA A 110 2.35 -17.55 -0.29
N ARG A 111 2.66 -18.77 -0.72
CA ARG A 111 1.66 -19.64 -1.36
C ARG A 111 1.81 -21.15 -1.14
N ALA A 112 2.95 -21.64 -0.69
CA ALA A 112 3.18 -23.06 -0.49
C ALA A 112 2.36 -23.61 0.69
N GLY A 113 1.89 -24.84 0.55
CA GLY A 113 1.08 -25.52 1.59
C GLY A 113 1.86 -25.80 2.87
N ALA A 114 1.15 -25.97 3.99
CA ALA A 114 1.79 -26.38 5.25
C ALA A 114 2.45 -27.76 5.11
N GLY A 115 3.63 -27.95 5.72
CA GLY A 115 4.41 -29.20 5.63
C GLY A 115 5.22 -29.37 4.34
N SER A 116 5.16 -28.41 3.41
CA SER A 116 5.88 -28.47 2.12
C SER A 116 7.34 -27.99 2.18
N ASP A 117 7.83 -27.59 3.35
CA ASP A 117 9.15 -26.98 3.53
C ASP A 117 10.31 -27.83 2.98
N ALA A 118 10.32 -29.12 3.31
CA ALA A 118 11.32 -30.06 2.79
C ALA A 118 11.33 -30.15 1.26
N HIS A 119 10.14 -30.16 0.66
CA HIS A 119 9.95 -30.29 -0.79
C HIS A 119 10.43 -29.04 -1.52
N TYR A 120 10.04 -27.87 -1.03
CA TYR A 120 10.42 -26.61 -1.67
C TYR A 120 11.83 -26.15 -1.38
N GLU A 121 12.42 -26.51 -0.24
CA GLU A 121 13.84 -26.27 0.00
C GLU A 121 14.70 -27.01 -1.04
N GLN A 122 14.43 -28.30 -1.26
CA GLN A 122 15.13 -29.10 -2.28
C GLN A 122 14.98 -28.50 -3.68
N LEU A 123 13.74 -28.15 -4.06
CA LEU A 123 13.48 -27.57 -5.37
C LEU A 123 14.14 -26.19 -5.51
N ALA A 124 14.13 -25.34 -4.48
CA ALA A 124 14.69 -23.99 -4.54
C ALA A 124 16.22 -23.98 -4.71
N ASN A 125 16.94 -25.02 -4.30
CA ASN A 125 18.38 -25.12 -4.53
C ASN A 125 18.76 -25.20 -6.02
N VAL A 126 17.83 -25.60 -6.90
CA VAL A 126 18.10 -25.77 -8.34
C VAL A 126 17.17 -24.96 -9.24
N ALA A 127 15.99 -24.59 -8.74
CA ALA A 127 14.94 -23.95 -9.53
C ALA A 127 15.00 -22.43 -9.52
N THR A 128 14.72 -21.85 -10.68
CA THR A 128 14.43 -20.41 -10.80
C THR A 128 13.14 -20.04 -10.04
N VAL A 129 13.00 -18.77 -9.68
CA VAL A 129 11.77 -18.24 -9.04
C VAL A 129 10.52 -18.50 -9.90
N THR A 130 10.63 -18.44 -11.23
CA THR A 130 9.53 -18.74 -12.16
C THR A 130 9.13 -20.21 -12.12
N GLN A 131 10.11 -21.12 -12.00
CA GLN A 131 9.85 -22.54 -11.83
C GLN A 131 9.21 -22.82 -10.47
N LEU A 132 9.70 -22.22 -9.38
CA LEU A 132 9.07 -22.33 -8.06
C LEU A 132 7.60 -21.89 -8.08
N ARG A 133 7.29 -20.75 -8.72
CA ARG A 133 5.90 -20.29 -8.89
C ARG A 133 5.03 -21.31 -9.63
N THR A 134 5.57 -21.93 -10.67
CA THR A 134 4.87 -22.97 -11.44
C THR A 134 4.64 -24.21 -10.59
N ALA A 135 5.67 -24.67 -9.87
CA ALA A 135 5.61 -25.83 -8.98
C ALA A 135 4.56 -25.66 -7.87
N ILE A 136 4.46 -24.48 -7.27
CA ILE A 136 3.45 -24.15 -6.24
C ILE A 136 2.03 -24.06 -6.82
N LYS A 137 1.90 -23.68 -8.10
CA LYS A 137 0.59 -23.66 -8.78
C LYS A 137 0.06 -25.09 -9.02
N LEU A 138 0.95 -26.07 -9.14
CA LEU A 138 0.60 -27.47 -9.35
C LEU A 138 0.24 -28.22 -8.06
N GLU A 139 0.45 -27.61 -6.88
CA GLU A 139 -0.02 -28.19 -5.62
C GLU A 139 -1.54 -28.38 -5.67
N PRO A 140 -2.07 -29.56 -5.28
CA PRO A 140 -3.49 -29.75 -5.06
C PRO A 140 -3.92 -28.80 -3.94
N ARG A 141 -4.88 -27.92 -4.25
CA ARG A 141 -5.45 -27.01 -3.25
C ARG A 141 -6.83 -27.51 -2.88
N PRO A 142 -7.17 -27.53 -1.57
CA PRO A 142 -8.56 -27.62 -1.19
C PRO A 142 -9.30 -26.48 -1.89
N ASP A 143 -10.52 -26.74 -2.36
CA ASP A 143 -11.39 -25.64 -2.77
C ASP A 143 -11.46 -24.66 -1.60
N PRO A 144 -11.13 -23.38 -1.82
CA PRO A 144 -11.22 -22.41 -0.76
C PRO A 144 -12.66 -22.46 -0.22
N PRO A 145 -12.87 -22.43 1.10
CA PRO A 145 -14.21 -22.17 1.62
C PRO A 145 -14.72 -20.89 0.93
N PRO A 146 -16.01 -20.80 0.60
CA PRO A 146 -16.55 -19.62 -0.05
C PRO A 146 -16.13 -18.39 0.76
N GLY A 147 -15.17 -17.65 0.21
CA GLY A 147 -14.67 -16.45 0.84
C GLY A 147 -15.78 -15.41 0.84
N PRO A 148 -15.71 -14.40 1.72
CA PRO A 148 -16.57 -13.24 1.57
C PRO A 148 -16.45 -12.71 0.13
N GLU A 149 -17.57 -12.37 -0.51
CA GLU A 149 -17.55 -11.80 -1.84
C GLU A 149 -16.52 -10.67 -1.89
N PRO A 150 -15.67 -10.60 -2.94
CA PRO A 150 -14.66 -9.56 -3.04
C PRO A 150 -15.36 -8.21 -2.89
N GLN A 151 -15.03 -7.50 -1.80
CA GLN A 151 -15.58 -6.18 -1.55
C GLN A 151 -15.17 -5.28 -2.70
N GLY A 152 -16.17 -4.60 -3.29
CA GLY A 152 -15.93 -3.67 -4.38
C GLY A 152 -14.85 -2.67 -3.98
N SER A 153 -13.82 -2.52 -4.80
CA SER A 153 -12.72 -1.59 -4.52
C SER A 153 -12.56 -0.62 -5.68
N PHE A 154 -12.24 0.64 -5.36
CA PHE A 154 -12.00 1.68 -6.34
C PHE A 154 -10.74 2.44 -5.92
N THR A 155 -9.67 2.27 -6.69
CA THR A 155 -8.36 2.85 -6.37
C THR A 155 -7.89 3.73 -7.53
N THR A 156 -7.24 4.84 -7.21
CA THR A 156 -6.77 5.80 -8.22
C THR A 156 -5.29 6.08 -8.04
N THR A 157 -4.51 5.90 -9.09
CA THR A 157 -3.11 6.31 -9.19
C THR A 157 -2.99 7.45 -10.19
N ALA A 158 -2.28 8.53 -9.84
CA ALA A 158 -2.09 9.67 -10.74
C ALA A 158 -0.62 9.85 -11.09
N THR A 159 -0.34 10.27 -12.33
CA THR A 159 0.97 10.63 -12.86
C THR A 159 0.88 12.01 -13.53
N GLU A 160 2.01 12.57 -13.98
CA GLU A 160 2.02 13.83 -14.74
C GLU A 160 1.25 13.75 -16.06
N ALA A 161 1.09 12.53 -16.61
CA ALA A 161 0.38 12.30 -17.87
C ALA A 161 -1.11 11.99 -17.71
N GLY A 162 -1.61 11.73 -16.50
CA GLY A 162 -3.03 11.43 -16.27
C GLY A 162 -3.34 10.62 -15.01
N SER A 163 -4.59 10.17 -14.89
CA SER A 163 -5.05 9.33 -13.77
C SER A 163 -5.51 7.96 -14.26
N CYS A 164 -5.08 6.91 -13.57
CA CYS A 164 -5.52 5.54 -13.78
C CYS A 164 -6.42 5.11 -12.62
N TYR A 165 -7.57 4.54 -12.97
CA TYR A 165 -8.56 4.03 -12.03
C TYR A 165 -8.58 2.50 -12.13
N ARG A 166 -8.48 1.82 -10.98
CA ARG A 166 -8.63 0.36 -10.87
C ARG A 166 -9.84 0.06 -10.02
N ILE A 167 -10.80 -0.64 -10.63
CA ILE A 167 -12.04 -1.08 -10.01
C ILE A 167 -11.99 -2.60 -9.83
N THR A 168 -12.40 -3.08 -8.67
CA THR A 168 -12.70 -4.49 -8.42
C THR A 168 -14.19 -4.59 -8.17
N LEU A 169 -14.88 -5.46 -8.90
CA LEU A 169 -16.32 -5.67 -8.81
C LEU A 169 -16.62 -7.13 -8.48
N SER A 170 -17.80 -7.38 -7.90
CA SER A 170 -18.39 -8.72 -7.84
C SER A 170 -18.60 -9.23 -9.27
N GLN A 171 -18.72 -10.55 -9.46
CA GLN A 171 -18.99 -11.12 -10.79
C GLN A 171 -20.29 -10.57 -11.40
N LEU A 172 -21.31 -10.36 -10.58
CA LEU A 172 -22.60 -9.84 -11.04
C LEU A 172 -22.49 -8.37 -11.47
N ASP A 173 -21.79 -7.54 -10.70
CA ASP A 173 -21.65 -6.12 -11.04
C ASP A 173 -20.66 -5.89 -12.18
N ALA A 174 -19.64 -6.75 -12.32
CA ALA A 174 -18.77 -6.78 -13.49
C ALA A 174 -19.56 -7.09 -14.76
N ALA A 175 -20.44 -8.09 -14.73
CA ALA A 175 -21.28 -8.43 -15.88
C ALA A 175 -22.22 -7.27 -16.28
N LYS A 176 -22.82 -6.57 -15.30
CA LYS A 176 -23.64 -5.37 -15.56
C LYS A 176 -22.80 -4.24 -16.15
N PHE A 177 -21.62 -4.01 -15.59
CA PHE A 177 -20.69 -2.97 -16.04
C PHE A 177 -20.25 -3.23 -17.48
N ASP A 178 -19.82 -4.45 -17.80
CA ASP A 178 -19.39 -4.87 -19.13
C ASP A 178 -20.52 -4.71 -20.15
N ALA A 179 -21.74 -5.13 -19.80
CA ALA A 179 -22.91 -4.97 -20.66
C ALA A 179 -23.24 -3.49 -20.92
N ALA A 180 -23.15 -2.63 -19.91
CA ALA A 180 -23.39 -1.19 -20.05
C ALA A 180 -22.34 -0.53 -20.97
N VAL A 181 -21.05 -0.80 -20.74
CA VAL A 181 -19.97 -0.27 -21.58
C VAL A 181 -20.09 -0.78 -23.02
N ALA A 182 -20.43 -2.06 -23.22
CA ALA A 182 -20.66 -2.64 -24.54
C ALA A 182 -21.80 -1.95 -25.28
N ALA A 183 -22.95 -1.75 -24.62
CA ALA A 183 -24.10 -1.07 -25.22
C ALA A 183 -23.77 0.37 -25.66
N HIS A 184 -23.06 1.14 -24.82
CA HIS A 184 -22.62 2.49 -25.19
C HIS A 184 -21.58 2.50 -26.32
N ARG A 185 -20.71 1.48 -26.38
CA ARG A 185 -19.75 1.33 -27.48
C ARG A 185 -20.46 1.00 -28.80
N GLU A 186 -21.43 0.10 -28.79
CA GLU A 186 -22.24 -0.24 -29.96
C GLU A 186 -23.01 0.97 -30.48
N ALA A 187 -23.59 1.77 -29.58
CA ALA A 187 -24.24 3.03 -29.94
C ALA A 187 -23.28 4.03 -30.60
N LEU A 188 -22.07 4.21 -30.05
CA LEU A 188 -21.03 5.07 -30.64
C LEU A 188 -20.59 4.57 -32.02
N ILE A 189 -20.43 3.25 -32.18
CA ILE A 189 -20.06 2.66 -33.48
C ILE A 189 -21.18 2.88 -34.50
N ALA A 190 -22.45 2.69 -34.11
CA ALA A 190 -23.58 2.93 -35.00
C ALA A 190 -23.70 4.40 -35.42
N GLU A 191 -23.45 5.35 -34.51
CA GLU A 191 -23.37 6.79 -34.82
C GLU A 191 -22.23 7.09 -35.80
N TRP A 192 -21.02 6.61 -35.47
CA TRP A 192 -19.85 6.76 -36.34
C TRP A 192 -20.06 6.16 -37.74
N GLN A 193 -20.78 5.03 -37.84
CA GLN A 193 -21.15 4.43 -39.13
C GLN A 193 -22.14 5.29 -39.91
N ARG A 194 -23.15 5.87 -39.25
CA ARG A 194 -24.11 6.79 -39.87
C ARG A 194 -23.45 8.07 -40.37
N ASP A 195 -22.61 8.68 -39.54
CA ASP A 195 -21.96 9.96 -39.84
C ASP A 195 -20.90 9.83 -40.95
N GLY A 196 -20.32 8.64 -41.10
CA GLY A 196 -19.37 8.34 -42.17
C GLY A 196 -19.99 7.81 -43.47
N GLY A 197 -21.31 7.86 -43.62
CA GLY A 197 -22.05 7.37 -44.80
C GLY A 197 -22.34 8.42 -45.88
N ALA A 198 -21.94 9.68 -45.71
CA ALA A 198 -22.23 10.76 -46.65
C ALA A 198 -20.97 11.28 -47.37
N GLY A 199 -20.75 10.78 -48.60
CA GLY A 199 -19.91 11.44 -49.61
C GLY A 199 -18.56 10.78 -49.90
N ALA A 200 -18.36 10.43 -51.18
CA ALA A 200 -17.16 9.79 -51.73
C ALA A 200 -15.87 10.64 -51.74
N GLY A 201 -15.76 11.65 -50.86
CA GLY A 201 -14.62 12.59 -50.79
C GLY A 201 -13.98 12.77 -49.41
N ALA A 202 -14.43 12.04 -48.38
CA ALA A 202 -14.05 12.29 -46.98
C ALA A 202 -13.29 11.14 -46.28
N LEU A 203 -12.50 10.35 -47.02
CA LEU A 203 -11.75 9.23 -46.42
C LEU A 203 -10.59 9.69 -45.51
N ASP A 204 -10.13 10.94 -45.65
CA ASP A 204 -8.94 11.47 -44.95
C ASP A 204 -9.28 12.33 -43.71
N GLN A 205 -10.57 12.50 -43.37
CA GLN A 205 -11.04 13.33 -42.24
C GLN A 205 -11.99 12.58 -41.29
N ARG A 206 -12.04 11.25 -41.39
CA ARG A 206 -12.93 10.47 -40.54
C ARG A 206 -12.34 10.36 -39.12
N PRO A 207 -13.11 10.69 -38.06
CA PRO A 207 -12.64 10.49 -36.69
C PRO A 207 -12.30 9.01 -36.45
N PRO A 208 -11.32 8.72 -35.57
CA PRO A 208 -10.94 7.35 -35.26
C PRO A 208 -12.14 6.54 -34.74
N MET A 209 -12.09 5.22 -34.94
CA MET A 209 -13.16 4.34 -34.48
C MET A 209 -13.31 4.43 -32.95
N PRO A 210 -14.55 4.54 -32.43
CA PRO A 210 -14.76 4.68 -31.00
C PRO A 210 -14.17 3.55 -30.17
N ASN A 211 -13.47 3.90 -29.09
CA ASN A 211 -12.80 2.95 -28.20
C ASN A 211 -13.58 2.75 -26.88
N THR A 212 -13.14 1.77 -26.08
CA THR A 212 -13.79 1.43 -24.80
C THR A 212 -13.75 2.57 -23.78
N VAL A 213 -12.74 3.44 -23.82
CA VAL A 213 -12.64 4.61 -22.92
C VAL A 213 -13.72 5.62 -23.26
N GLU A 214 -13.95 5.90 -24.54
CA GLU A 214 -15.02 6.80 -24.99
C GLU A 214 -16.41 6.24 -24.66
N ALA A 215 -16.60 4.93 -24.80
CA ALA A 215 -17.83 4.26 -24.38
C ALA A 215 -18.06 4.37 -22.86
N PHE A 216 -17.00 4.23 -22.06
CA PHE A 216 -17.07 4.40 -20.61
C PHE A 216 -17.36 5.86 -20.22
N LEU A 217 -16.73 6.85 -20.87
CA LEU A 217 -17.02 8.27 -20.62
C LEU A 217 -18.46 8.63 -21.00
N ARG A 218 -18.96 8.13 -22.12
CA ARG A 218 -20.36 8.30 -22.52
C ARG A 218 -21.34 7.71 -21.49
N LEU A 219 -21.00 6.56 -20.91
CA LEU A 219 -21.79 5.96 -19.83
C LEU A 219 -21.82 6.87 -18.59
N VAL A 220 -20.67 7.46 -18.22
CA VAL A 220 -20.58 8.41 -17.10
C VAL A 220 -21.39 9.68 -17.37
N GLU A 221 -21.29 10.24 -18.58
CA GLU A 221 -22.04 11.42 -19.03
C GLU A 221 -23.55 11.15 -19.03
N ALA A 222 -24.00 10.00 -19.54
CA ALA A 222 -25.42 9.63 -19.50
C ALA A 222 -25.96 9.52 -18.07
N GLY A 223 -25.15 8.98 -17.14
CA GLY A 223 -25.48 8.95 -15.72
C GLY A 223 -25.54 10.36 -15.11
N TRP A 224 -24.59 11.22 -15.48
CA TRP A 224 -24.55 12.62 -15.05
C TRP A 224 -25.77 13.41 -15.54
N ASP A 225 -26.12 13.29 -16.82
CA ASP A 225 -27.24 13.98 -17.44
C ASP A 225 -28.59 13.50 -16.89
N ALA A 226 -28.76 12.18 -16.68
CA ALA A 226 -29.95 11.64 -16.05
C ALA A 226 -30.11 12.16 -14.60
N GLU A 227 -29.00 12.30 -13.89
CA GLU A 227 -28.98 12.84 -12.53
C GLU A 227 -29.22 14.36 -12.50
N ALA A 228 -28.68 15.08 -13.49
CA ALA A 228 -28.91 16.52 -13.67
C ALA A 228 -30.36 16.82 -14.07
N ALA A 229 -30.96 16.02 -14.95
CA ALA A 229 -32.35 16.16 -15.40
C ALA A 229 -33.38 15.84 -14.30
N ARG A 230 -33.05 14.94 -13.36
CA ARG A 230 -33.89 14.64 -12.19
C ARG A 230 -33.88 15.75 -11.13
N ARG A 231 -33.07 16.81 -11.29
CA ARG A 231 -32.98 17.94 -10.36
C ARG A 231 -33.73 19.16 -10.92
N PRO A 232 -34.89 19.55 -10.37
CA PRO A 232 -35.54 20.79 -10.76
C PRO A 232 -34.72 21.99 -10.25
N HIS A 233 -34.23 22.80 -11.18
CA HIS A 233 -33.61 24.12 -10.98
C HIS A 233 -32.42 24.21 -10.00
N GLY A 234 -31.19 24.14 -10.53
CA GLY A 234 -30.09 25.01 -10.06
C GLY A 234 -29.46 24.73 -8.68
N GLN A 235 -29.70 23.58 -8.05
CA GLN A 235 -29.01 23.23 -6.80
C GLN A 235 -27.63 22.59 -7.07
N GLN A 236 -26.58 23.43 -7.02
CA GLN A 236 -25.23 22.94 -6.67
C GLN A 236 -25.25 22.51 -5.19
N THR A 237 -24.71 21.32 -4.91
CA THR A 237 -24.77 20.58 -3.64
C THR A 237 -24.89 21.42 -2.36
N THR A 238 -26.02 21.31 -1.65
CA THR A 238 -26.19 21.76 -0.26
C THR A 238 -26.96 20.67 0.52
N VAL A 239 -26.54 20.34 1.74
CA VAL A 239 -27.24 19.43 2.66
C VAL A 239 -27.42 20.13 4.02
N VAL A 240 -28.63 20.06 4.59
CA VAL A 240 -29.03 20.59 5.91
C VAL A 240 -29.81 19.49 6.66
N VAL A 241 -29.58 19.31 7.98
CA VAL A 241 -30.41 18.49 8.89
C VAL A 241 -30.52 19.16 10.27
N HIS A 242 -31.69 19.02 10.91
CA HIS A 242 -32.14 19.70 12.14
C HIS A 242 -31.89 18.90 13.44
N VAL A 243 -31.78 19.63 14.57
CA VAL A 243 -31.93 19.09 15.94
C VAL A 243 -32.85 19.99 16.77
N ASP A 244 -33.73 19.36 17.54
CA ASP A 244 -34.74 19.94 18.44
C ASP A 244 -34.16 20.21 19.85
N VAL A 245 -34.65 21.27 20.50
CA VAL A 245 -34.05 21.94 21.66
C VAL A 245 -34.64 21.48 23.01
N ASP A 246 -35.68 20.63 23.04
CA ASP A 246 -36.40 20.34 24.29
C ASP A 246 -36.03 19.03 25.02
N LYS A 247 -34.98 18.29 24.60
CA LYS A 247 -34.56 17.07 25.32
C LYS A 247 -33.04 16.92 25.45
N PRO A 248 -32.51 16.58 26.64
CA PRO A 248 -31.09 16.32 26.83
C PRO A 248 -30.74 14.91 26.35
N ALA A 249 -30.52 14.73 25.04
CA ALA A 249 -29.85 13.54 24.49
C ALA A 249 -29.26 13.83 23.10
N ALA A 250 -28.01 13.40 22.87
CA ALA A 250 -27.41 13.33 21.55
C ALA A 250 -26.97 11.89 21.25
N ALA A 251 -27.32 11.39 20.08
CA ALA A 251 -26.86 10.13 19.50
C ALA A 251 -26.49 10.37 18.03
N LEU A 252 -25.61 9.54 17.46
CA LEU A 252 -25.49 9.46 16.00
C LEU A 252 -26.86 9.08 15.42
N HIS A 253 -27.12 9.41 14.15
CA HIS A 253 -28.25 8.83 13.43
C HIS A 253 -28.07 7.31 13.41
N LEU A 254 -28.71 6.64 14.38
CA LEU A 254 -28.62 5.22 14.72
C LEU A 254 -27.24 4.74 15.23
N GLY A 255 -26.72 5.26 16.36
CA GLY A 255 -25.52 4.70 17.01
C GLY A 255 -25.33 5.02 18.51
N PRO A 256 -24.49 4.26 19.23
CA PRO A 256 -24.33 4.35 20.70
C PRO A 256 -23.46 5.55 21.16
N LEU A 257 -23.39 5.75 22.49
CA LEU A 257 -22.60 6.79 23.18
C LEU A 257 -21.12 6.76 22.78
N LEU A 258 -20.59 7.93 22.44
CA LEU A 258 -19.21 8.13 22.00
C LEU A 258 -18.30 8.42 23.20
N THR A 259 -17.11 7.83 23.19
CA THR A 259 -16.01 8.13 24.12
C THR A 259 -15.38 9.51 23.84
N ASP A 260 -14.62 10.06 24.78
CA ASP A 260 -13.94 11.36 24.60
C ASP A 260 -13.00 11.40 23.39
N ALA A 261 -12.35 10.27 23.05
CA ALA A 261 -11.52 10.13 21.87
C ALA A 261 -12.34 10.21 20.57
N GLU A 262 -13.54 9.63 20.56
CA GLU A 262 -14.45 9.63 19.42
C GLU A 262 -15.14 11.00 19.23
N ARG A 263 -15.47 11.67 20.34
CA ARG A 263 -15.97 13.06 20.36
C ARG A 263 -14.96 14.02 19.73
N ARG A 264 -13.70 13.99 20.19
CA ARG A 264 -12.61 14.83 19.66
C ARG A 264 -12.32 14.54 18.19
N TYR A 265 -12.23 13.25 17.80
CA TYR A 265 -12.00 12.82 16.42
C TYR A 265 -13.07 13.33 15.44
N LEU A 266 -14.35 13.27 15.81
CA LEU A 266 -15.45 13.74 14.97
C LEU A 266 -15.47 15.28 14.87
N THR A 267 -15.03 15.99 15.91
CA THR A 267 -14.96 17.46 15.92
C THR A 267 -13.74 18.05 15.20
N CYS A 268 -12.83 17.25 14.65
CA CYS A 268 -11.67 17.77 13.92
C CYS A 268 -11.96 18.06 12.43
N ASP A 269 -12.90 17.35 11.78
CA ASP A 269 -13.15 17.50 10.32
C ASP A 269 -14.66 17.53 9.94
N ALA A 270 -15.59 17.46 10.90
CA ALA A 270 -17.03 17.55 10.61
C ALA A 270 -17.56 18.99 10.55
N THR A 271 -18.53 19.25 9.67
CA THR A 271 -19.29 20.50 9.58
C THR A 271 -20.22 20.66 10.79
N ALA A 272 -20.08 21.75 11.54
CA ALA A 272 -21.07 22.16 12.56
C ALA A 272 -21.17 23.68 12.59
N GLU A 273 -22.38 24.20 12.73
CA GLU A 273 -22.70 25.62 12.90
C GLU A 273 -23.24 25.80 14.33
N ILE A 274 -22.68 26.76 15.08
CA ILE A 274 -23.04 27.00 16.49
C ILE A 274 -23.63 28.40 16.59
N TRP A 275 -24.86 28.49 17.08
CA TRP A 275 -25.56 29.74 17.37
C TRP A 275 -25.75 29.85 18.89
N PHE A 276 -25.36 30.99 19.48
CA PHE A 276 -25.59 31.28 20.89
C PHE A 276 -26.87 32.11 21.03
N GLU A 277 -27.82 31.60 21.81
CA GLU A 277 -29.06 32.30 22.14
C GLU A 277 -29.23 32.42 23.66
N ARG A 278 -29.82 33.54 24.09
CA ARG A 278 -30.30 33.74 25.47
C ARG A 278 -31.69 34.35 25.40
N HIS A 279 -32.67 33.66 25.98
CA HIS A 279 -34.07 34.07 26.00
C HIS A 279 -34.69 34.29 24.61
N GLY A 280 -34.30 33.47 23.62
CA GLY A 280 -34.86 33.53 22.27
C GLY A 280 -34.30 34.63 21.37
N GLU A 281 -33.24 35.34 21.80
CA GLU A 281 -32.46 36.22 20.92
C GLU A 281 -31.01 35.74 20.77
N VAL A 282 -30.54 35.81 19.52
CA VAL A 282 -29.20 35.46 19.07
C VAL A 282 -28.20 36.50 19.60
N ILE A 283 -27.29 36.10 20.48
CA ILE A 283 -26.33 37.00 21.15
C ILE A 283 -25.06 37.25 20.31
N GLY A 284 -25.02 36.69 19.09
CA GLY A 284 -23.96 36.90 18.10
C GLY A 284 -22.80 35.90 18.16
N ALA A 285 -22.03 35.86 17.06
CA ALA A 285 -20.88 35.01 16.87
C ALA A 285 -19.58 35.74 17.26
N GLY A 286 -19.03 35.41 18.43
CA GLY A 286 -17.73 35.89 18.86
C GLY A 286 -16.59 35.06 18.26
N ARG A 287 -15.65 35.74 17.58
CA ARG A 287 -14.28 35.34 17.14
C ARG A 287 -13.91 33.85 17.28
N THR A 288 -13.41 33.23 16.19
CA THR A 288 -12.80 31.87 16.06
C THR A 288 -13.72 30.74 15.56
N THR A 289 -13.92 30.68 14.24
CA THR A 289 -14.53 29.49 13.60
C THR A 289 -13.61 28.27 13.73
N ARG A 290 -14.14 27.15 14.27
CA ARG A 290 -13.46 25.83 14.32
C ARG A 290 -13.10 25.30 12.92
N LEU A 291 -13.96 25.59 11.94
CA LEU A 291 -13.83 25.10 10.57
C LEU A 291 -12.59 25.67 9.89
N ILE A 292 -11.73 24.76 9.44
CA ILE A 292 -10.55 25.09 8.64
C ILE A 292 -11.04 25.45 7.23
N ASN A 293 -11.08 26.75 6.94
CA ASN A 293 -11.55 27.22 5.64
C ASN A 293 -10.65 26.72 4.49
N ARG A 294 -11.18 26.76 3.26
CA ARG A 294 -10.47 26.26 2.06
C ARG A 294 -9.09 26.90 1.85
N ARG A 295 -8.91 28.17 2.21
CA ARG A 295 -7.63 28.88 2.07
C ARG A 295 -6.59 28.33 3.04
N LEU A 296 -6.98 28.14 4.30
CA LEU A 296 -6.12 27.59 5.33
C LEU A 296 -5.78 26.12 5.04
N ARG A 297 -6.77 25.35 4.58
CA ARG A 297 -6.58 23.96 4.13
C ARG A 297 -5.54 23.85 3.01
N ARG A 298 -5.64 24.67 1.97
CA ARG A 298 -4.65 24.72 0.88
C ARG A 298 -3.25 25.12 1.37
N ALA A 299 -3.17 26.05 2.32
CA ALA A 299 -1.90 26.45 2.92
C ALA A 299 -1.26 25.30 3.74
N LEU A 300 -2.07 24.52 4.46
CA LEU A 300 -1.63 23.30 5.14
C LEU A 300 -1.12 22.24 4.16
N GLU A 301 -1.88 21.95 3.11
CA GLU A 301 -1.49 20.95 2.10
C GLU A 301 -0.19 21.32 1.40
N HIS A 302 0.05 22.62 1.15
CA HIS A 302 1.31 23.11 0.60
C HIS A 302 2.49 22.96 1.57
N ARG A 303 2.28 23.25 2.87
CA ARG A 303 3.31 23.19 3.91
C ARG A 303 3.69 21.74 4.25
N ASP A 304 2.71 20.90 4.56
CA ASP A 304 2.94 19.58 5.15
C ASP A 304 3.20 18.52 4.08
N ARG A 305 2.54 18.62 2.90
CA ARG A 305 2.63 17.73 1.72
C ARG A 305 2.29 16.25 1.94
N ALA A 306 2.42 15.74 3.16
CA ALA A 306 2.14 14.40 3.62
C ALA A 306 1.70 14.42 5.10
N CYS A 307 1.36 13.26 5.65
CA CYS A 307 1.16 13.08 7.08
C CYS A 307 2.42 13.52 7.85
N ALA A 308 2.25 14.32 8.91
CA ALA A 308 3.36 14.85 9.69
C ALA A 308 4.10 13.81 10.56
N VAL A 309 3.53 12.61 10.75
CA VAL A 309 4.18 11.55 11.53
C VAL A 309 5.41 11.01 10.78
N PRO A 310 6.61 10.98 11.40
CA PRO A 310 7.84 10.53 10.76
C PRO A 310 7.69 9.14 10.13
N GLY A 311 8.12 9.00 8.87
CA GLY A 311 8.05 7.75 8.14
C GLY A 311 6.70 7.44 7.48
N CYS A 312 5.65 8.23 7.73
CA CYS A 312 4.38 8.07 7.04
C CYS A 312 4.41 8.74 5.66
N GLY A 313 4.30 7.94 4.59
CA GLY A 313 4.24 8.43 3.21
C GLY A 313 2.83 8.80 2.71
N ALA A 314 1.83 8.91 3.60
CA ALA A 314 0.46 9.22 3.18
C ALA A 314 0.36 10.67 2.70
N THR A 315 -0.02 10.87 1.45
CA THR A 315 -0.21 12.20 0.82
C THR A 315 -1.67 12.52 0.52
N ARG A 316 -2.58 11.57 0.75
CA ARG A 316 -4.00 11.67 0.41
C ARG A 316 -4.88 11.29 1.59
N GLY A 317 -6.10 11.82 1.60
CA GLY A 317 -7.08 11.58 2.67
C GLY A 317 -6.60 12.10 4.03
N LEU A 318 -5.80 13.17 4.02
CA LEU A 318 -5.25 13.77 5.25
C LEU A 318 -6.32 14.61 5.94
N HIS A 319 -6.39 14.51 7.25
CA HIS A 319 -7.22 15.35 8.11
C HIS A 319 -6.36 16.47 8.67
N ALA A 320 -6.92 17.67 8.76
CA ALA A 320 -6.24 18.78 9.40
C ALA A 320 -6.62 18.81 10.89
N HIS A 321 -5.63 18.71 11.76
CA HIS A 321 -5.79 18.53 13.20
C HIS A 321 -5.18 19.72 13.94
N HIS A 322 -5.85 20.20 15.00
CA HIS A 322 -5.33 21.26 15.87
C HIS A 322 -4.32 20.69 16.89
N ILE A 323 -3.08 21.18 16.90
CA ILE A 323 -2.02 20.74 17.82
C ILE A 323 -2.44 20.98 19.26
N ARG A 324 -2.76 22.23 19.63
CA ARG A 324 -3.60 22.51 20.79
C ARG A 324 -5.04 22.38 20.33
N HIS A 325 -5.78 21.45 20.90
CA HIS A 325 -7.16 21.17 20.49
C HIS A 325 -8.04 22.42 20.56
N TRP A 326 -9.00 22.55 19.63
CA TRP A 326 -9.90 23.72 19.58
C TRP A 326 -10.76 23.85 20.85
N GLU A 327 -11.28 22.72 21.38
CA GLU A 327 -12.05 22.74 22.65
C GLU A 327 -11.20 23.23 23.83
N ASP A 328 -9.88 23.07 23.77
CA ASP A 328 -8.94 23.54 24.79
C ASP A 328 -8.47 24.98 24.51
N GLY A 329 -9.16 25.71 23.62
CA GLY A 329 -8.87 27.09 23.23
C GLY A 329 -7.78 27.24 22.16
N GLY A 330 -7.49 26.19 21.40
CA GLY A 330 -6.54 26.23 20.29
C GLY A 330 -7.03 27.09 19.11
N PRO A 331 -6.22 28.02 18.58
CA PRO A 331 -6.63 28.86 17.46
C PRO A 331 -6.69 28.05 16.15
N THR A 332 -7.63 28.40 15.26
CA THR A 332 -7.71 27.85 13.89
C THR A 332 -6.77 28.62 12.96
N GLU A 333 -5.47 28.44 13.18
CA GLU A 333 -4.40 29.13 12.44
C GLU A 333 -3.35 28.13 11.98
N LEU A 334 -2.61 28.47 10.92
CA LEU A 334 -1.63 27.56 10.30
C LEU A 334 -0.60 27.06 11.33
N THR A 335 -0.20 27.92 12.27
CA THR A 335 0.78 27.64 13.34
C THR A 335 0.30 26.60 14.36
N ASN A 336 -1.00 26.38 14.47
CA ASN A 336 -1.62 25.44 15.41
C ASN A 336 -2.29 24.25 14.69
N LEU A 337 -2.09 24.09 13.38
CA LEU A 337 -2.70 23.02 12.59
C LEU A 337 -1.61 22.11 12.00
N VAL A 338 -1.94 20.83 11.79
CA VAL A 338 -1.08 19.82 11.17
C VAL A 338 -1.89 18.82 10.35
N LEU A 339 -1.35 18.30 9.24
CA LEU A 339 -1.95 17.21 8.47
C LEU A 339 -1.57 15.82 9.01
N LEU A 340 -2.58 14.98 9.26
CA LEU A 340 -2.43 13.59 9.68
C LEU A 340 -3.26 12.66 8.80
N CYS A 341 -2.77 11.45 8.52
CA CYS A 341 -3.61 10.44 7.87
C CYS A 341 -4.68 9.90 8.85
N PRO A 342 -5.77 9.27 8.38
CA PRO A 342 -6.86 8.84 9.26
C PRO A 342 -6.41 7.87 10.36
N TYR A 343 -5.38 7.06 10.09
CA TYR A 343 -4.77 6.16 11.06
C TYR A 343 -4.05 6.92 12.19
N HIS A 344 -3.13 7.83 11.84
CA HIS A 344 -2.38 8.64 12.81
C HIS A 344 -3.25 9.64 13.57
N HIS A 345 -4.27 10.18 12.90
CA HIS A 345 -5.28 11.01 13.54
C HIS A 345 -5.99 10.26 14.67
N ARG A 346 -6.37 9.00 14.45
CA ARG A 346 -6.98 8.16 15.49
C ARG A 346 -6.00 7.81 16.61
N LEU A 347 -4.75 7.49 16.30
CA LEU A 347 -3.73 7.23 17.33
C LEU A 347 -3.54 8.43 18.25
N HIS A 348 -3.53 9.63 17.67
CA HIS A 348 -3.45 10.87 18.45
C HIS A 348 -4.63 11.03 19.41
N HIS A 349 -5.85 10.84 18.92
CA HIS A 349 -7.04 10.92 19.77
C HIS A 349 -7.13 9.83 20.84
N ARG A 350 -6.52 8.67 20.61
CA ARG A 350 -6.45 7.56 21.58
C ARG A 350 -5.36 7.74 22.64
N GLY A 351 -4.54 8.79 22.53
CA GLY A 351 -3.40 9.01 23.42
C GLY A 351 -2.22 8.06 23.16
N SER A 352 -2.26 7.26 22.09
CA SER A 352 -1.16 6.37 21.69
C SER A 352 -0.06 7.08 20.91
N LEU A 353 -0.31 8.32 20.51
CA LEU A 353 0.59 9.22 19.83
C LEU A 353 0.32 10.62 20.39
N GLU A 354 1.34 11.35 20.79
CA GLU A 354 1.19 12.73 21.25
C GLU A 354 1.92 13.67 20.29
N ILE A 355 1.28 14.80 19.96
CA ILE A 355 1.82 15.81 19.04
C ILE A 355 1.87 17.14 19.78
N THR A 356 3.09 17.63 20.02
CA THR A 356 3.33 18.87 20.76
C THR A 356 4.29 19.78 20.01
N GLY A 357 4.46 21.00 20.52
CA GLY A 357 5.32 22.01 19.93
C GLY A 357 4.63 22.84 18.83
N PRO A 358 5.33 23.84 18.27
CA PRO A 358 4.78 24.66 17.19
C PRO A 358 4.77 23.88 15.87
N ALA A 359 3.86 24.21 14.94
CA ALA A 359 3.71 23.44 13.69
C ALA A 359 4.96 23.35 12.79
N HIS A 360 5.96 24.20 13.00
CA HIS A 360 7.25 24.16 12.26
C HIS A 360 8.35 23.35 12.97
N ALA A 361 8.12 22.93 14.21
CA ALA A 361 9.04 22.14 15.03
C ALA A 361 8.24 21.16 15.91
N LEU A 362 7.43 20.33 15.26
CA LEU A 362 6.61 19.34 15.93
C LEU A 362 7.48 18.30 16.64
N VAL A 363 7.11 18.00 17.88
CA VAL A 363 7.61 16.86 18.63
C VAL A 363 6.49 15.84 18.68
N ILE A 364 6.74 14.67 18.11
CA ILE A 364 5.76 13.58 18.06
C ILE A 364 6.31 12.45 18.93
N THR A 365 5.55 12.02 19.92
CA THR A 365 5.94 10.98 20.88
C THR A 365 5.01 9.77 20.79
N ASP A 366 5.54 8.59 21.12
CA ASP A 366 4.72 7.40 21.37
C ASP A 366 4.03 7.46 22.75
N ASP A 367 3.25 6.43 23.07
CA ASP A 367 2.56 6.28 24.36
C ASP A 367 3.49 6.19 25.57
N ALA A 368 4.75 5.84 25.37
CA ALA A 368 5.81 5.80 26.37
C ALA A 368 6.57 7.14 26.49
N GLY A 369 6.17 8.18 25.75
CA GLY A 369 6.81 9.50 25.75
C GLY A 369 8.13 9.56 24.97
N ARG A 370 8.45 8.53 24.17
CA ARG A 370 9.68 8.51 23.35
C ARG A 370 9.45 9.27 22.06
N VAL A 371 10.37 10.18 21.74
CA VAL A 371 10.28 11.02 20.53
C VAL A 371 10.48 10.18 19.27
N LEU A 372 9.50 10.21 18.37
CA LEU A 372 9.61 9.67 17.03
C LEU A 372 10.50 10.59 16.20
N SER A 373 11.71 10.15 15.89
CA SER A 373 12.63 10.92 15.05
C SER A 373 12.60 10.42 13.60
N PRO A 374 12.49 11.32 12.60
CA PRO A 374 12.92 11.01 11.24
C PRO A 374 14.44 10.82 11.28
N GLY A 375 14.91 9.59 11.15
CA GLY A 375 16.32 9.26 11.32
C GLY A 375 16.72 8.01 10.56
N SER A 376 17.86 8.11 9.88
CA SER A 376 18.52 6.99 9.24
C SER A 376 19.04 6.01 10.30
N LEU A 377 18.95 4.71 10.02
CA LEU A 377 19.65 3.67 10.81
C LEU A 377 21.17 3.69 10.56
N ALA A 378 21.67 4.60 9.71
CA ALA A 378 23.04 4.65 9.26
C ALA A 378 24.03 4.82 10.43
N ARG A 379 24.75 3.74 10.69
CA ARG A 379 26.00 3.70 11.44
C ARG A 379 27.00 2.88 10.63
N PRO A 380 28.31 3.13 10.75
CA PRO A 380 29.31 2.24 10.15
C PRO A 380 29.06 0.79 10.59
N PRO A 381 29.16 -0.21 9.68
CA PRO A 381 29.10 -1.61 10.06
C PRO A 381 30.18 -1.92 11.10
N THR A 382 29.78 -2.53 12.21
CA THR A 382 30.69 -2.94 13.29
C THR A 382 31.09 -4.41 13.20
N THR A 383 30.53 -5.15 12.25
CA THR A 383 30.75 -6.58 12.03
C THR A 383 31.23 -6.83 10.61
N PRO A 384 32.08 -7.84 10.39
CA PRO A 384 32.44 -8.27 9.03
C PRO A 384 31.20 -8.78 8.27
N PRO A 385 31.27 -8.86 6.93
CA PRO A 385 30.27 -9.55 6.12
C PRO A 385 30.09 -11.01 6.59
N PRO A 386 28.90 -11.62 6.40
CA PRO A 386 28.66 -13.00 6.76
C PRO A 386 29.65 -13.95 6.06
N THR A 387 30.22 -14.89 6.82
CA THR A 387 31.06 -15.95 6.26
C THR A 387 30.18 -17.11 5.83
N VAL A 388 29.72 -17.08 4.58
CA VAL A 388 28.88 -18.12 3.96
C VAL A 388 29.51 -18.62 2.67
N ALA A 389 29.14 -19.83 2.25
CA ALA A 389 29.60 -20.38 0.98
C ALA A 389 29.03 -19.56 -0.20
N PRO A 390 29.73 -19.53 -1.36
CA PRO A 390 29.18 -18.95 -2.58
C PRO A 390 27.84 -19.57 -2.94
N CYS A 391 26.88 -18.74 -3.34
CA CYS A 391 25.56 -19.21 -3.75
C CYS A 391 25.65 -19.80 -5.16
N PRO A 392 25.32 -21.10 -5.34
CA PRO A 392 25.40 -21.74 -6.66
C PRO A 392 24.35 -21.19 -7.64
N GLY A 393 23.26 -20.60 -7.13
CA GLY A 393 22.14 -20.14 -7.94
C GLY A 393 21.35 -21.28 -8.59
N PRO A 394 20.30 -20.93 -9.35
CA PRO A 394 19.53 -21.93 -10.10
C PRO A 394 20.34 -22.48 -11.28
N THR A 395 20.09 -23.74 -11.65
CA THR A 395 20.83 -24.40 -12.76
C THR A 395 20.49 -23.82 -14.14
N GLY A 396 19.35 -23.14 -14.26
CA GLY A 396 18.85 -22.61 -15.52
C GLY A 396 18.27 -23.68 -16.46
N GLU A 397 18.31 -24.96 -16.06
CA GLU A 397 17.77 -26.06 -16.85
C GLU A 397 16.25 -25.96 -17.00
N ARG A 398 15.73 -26.42 -18.14
CA ARG A 398 14.29 -26.44 -18.39
C ARG A 398 13.63 -27.53 -17.55
N ALA A 399 12.77 -27.14 -16.62
CA ALA A 399 11.95 -28.05 -15.83
C ALA A 399 11.08 -28.95 -16.72
N GLN A 400 11.15 -30.26 -16.51
CA GLN A 400 10.31 -31.25 -17.18
C GLN A 400 9.04 -31.50 -16.36
N TRP A 401 8.07 -30.59 -16.47
CA TRP A 401 6.84 -30.60 -15.66
C TRP A 401 6.02 -31.88 -15.73
N TRP A 402 6.12 -32.63 -16.83
CA TRP A 402 5.47 -33.93 -16.97
C TRP A 402 5.96 -34.97 -15.94
N TRP A 403 7.25 -34.88 -15.55
CA TRP A 403 7.88 -35.79 -14.58
C TRP A 403 8.01 -35.17 -13.18
N TYR A 404 7.54 -33.93 -13.00
CA TYR A 404 7.56 -33.27 -11.71
C TYR A 404 6.40 -33.80 -10.86
N THR A 405 6.71 -34.34 -9.68
CA THR A 405 5.71 -34.73 -8.68
C THR A 405 5.39 -33.52 -7.79
N PRO A 406 4.18 -32.92 -7.87
CA PRO A 406 3.82 -31.82 -6.98
C PRO A 406 3.76 -32.26 -5.52
N PHE A 407 4.01 -31.33 -4.60
CA PHE A 407 3.78 -31.58 -3.18
C PHE A 407 2.33 -32.00 -2.94
N GLN A 408 2.14 -33.06 -2.16
CA GLN A 408 0.83 -33.58 -1.76
C GLN A 408 0.67 -33.32 -0.25
N PRO A 409 -0.27 -32.45 0.18
CA PRO A 409 -0.49 -32.22 1.60
C PRO A 409 -0.95 -33.51 2.28
N GLN A 410 -0.34 -33.84 3.42
CA GLN A 410 -0.81 -34.97 4.21
C GLN A 410 -2.20 -34.64 4.80
N PRO A 411 -3.17 -35.58 4.76
CA PRO A 411 -4.44 -35.37 5.44
C PRO A 411 -4.18 -35.18 6.95
N PRO A 412 -4.98 -34.34 7.63
CA PRO A 412 -4.84 -34.17 9.07
C PRO A 412 -4.97 -35.54 9.76
N PRO A 413 -4.21 -35.79 10.84
CA PRO A 413 -4.32 -37.05 11.57
C PRO A 413 -5.76 -37.24 12.01
N THR A 414 -6.33 -38.42 11.75
CA THR A 414 -7.67 -38.77 12.23
C THR A 414 -7.69 -38.67 13.75
N PRO A 415 -8.61 -37.91 14.36
CA PRO A 415 -8.76 -37.92 15.80
C PRO A 415 -9.18 -39.34 16.22
N ASN A 416 -8.35 -39.98 17.05
CA ASN A 416 -8.66 -41.25 17.71
C ASN A 416 -9.58 -41.03 18.90
#